data_AF-A0A1T4SJR7-F1
#
_entry.id   AF-A0A1T4SJR7-F1
#
_cell.length_a   1.000
_cell.length_b   1.000
_cell.length_c   1.000
_cell.angle_alpha   90.00
_cell.angle_beta   90.00
_cell.angle_gamma   90.00
#
_symmetry.space_group_name_H-M   'P 1'
#
loop_
_entity.id
_entity.type
_entity.pdbx_description
1 polymer ?
#
loop_
_entity_poly.entity_id
_entity_poly.type
_entity_poly.pdbx_seq_one_letter_code
_entity_poly.pdbx_strand_id
1 'polypeptide(L)'
;MISRVLILLLFVLLGFALGLLFSDLLEWEKFIGAIAISVSALCATVIATANIKQSRKHETIKRTMDAINNKPQQSKELGVLRNRMNSIICKSELWDKPLTHEHLAPVIAKLKLGESILAREWLMYLKNLAIGVDAGLYDKELIEQHLGYLPLNVWRDFWPIAKHQEIQLAIANDTFHSCAYKEYEVVENWVTKLANGTDITRQKPAKEYNEIDHLLEAS
;
A
#
# COMPACT_ATOMS: atom_id res chain seq x y z
N MET A 1 -15.54 15.96 -21.00
CA MET A 1 -14.74 15.65 -22.21
C MET A 1 -15.51 15.90 -23.50
N ILE A 2 -16.78 15.46 -23.60
CA ILE A 2 -17.60 15.55 -24.82
C ILE A 2 -17.78 16.98 -25.37
N SER A 3 -18.08 17.99 -24.53
CA SER A 3 -18.22 19.38 -25.00
C SER A 3 -16.95 19.98 -25.60
N ARG A 4 -15.76 19.60 -25.11
CA ARG A 4 -14.48 20.10 -25.65
C ARG A 4 -14.17 19.51 -27.03
N VAL A 5 -14.56 18.24 -27.25
CA VAL A 5 -14.46 17.57 -28.55
C VAL A 5 -15.44 18.18 -29.55
N LEU A 6 -16.69 18.47 -29.12
CA LEU A 6 -17.71 19.13 -29.94
C LEU A 6 -17.29 20.53 -30.39
N ILE A 7 -16.68 21.33 -29.51
CA ILE A 7 -16.20 22.67 -29.85
C ILE A 7 -15.06 22.61 -30.87
N LEU A 8 -14.09 21.70 -30.68
CA LEU A 8 -13.01 21.47 -31.65
C LEU A 8 -13.56 21.05 -33.03
N LEU A 9 -14.56 20.17 -33.04
CA LEU A 9 -15.19 19.68 -34.26
C LEU A 9 -15.96 20.78 -35.00
N LEU A 10 -16.62 21.67 -34.26
CA LEU A 10 -17.27 22.88 -34.81
C LEU A 10 -16.26 23.85 -35.43
N PHE A 11 -15.10 24.08 -34.81
CA PHE A 11 -14.04 24.93 -35.38
C PHE A 11 -13.45 24.32 -36.67
N VAL A 12 -13.27 23.00 -36.72
CA VAL A 12 -12.81 22.29 -37.93
C VAL A 12 -13.84 22.41 -39.05
N LEU A 13 -15.13 22.24 -38.75
CA LEU A 13 -16.23 22.41 -39.71
C LEU A 13 -16.34 23.85 -40.22
N LEU A 14 -16.18 24.84 -39.34
CA LEU A 14 -16.24 26.26 -39.72
C LEU A 14 -15.07 26.64 -40.63
N GLY A 15 -13.86 26.18 -40.33
CA GLY A 15 -12.68 26.37 -41.18
C GLY A 15 -12.82 25.69 -42.55
N PHE A 16 -13.42 24.49 -42.58
CA PHE A 16 -13.69 23.76 -43.81
C PHE A 16 -14.74 24.48 -44.70
N ALA A 17 -15.81 25.01 -44.10
CA ALA A 17 -16.84 25.77 -44.80
C ALA A 17 -16.31 27.11 -45.36
N LEU A 18 -15.44 27.79 -44.61
CA LEU A 18 -14.77 29.01 -45.07
C LEU A 18 -13.79 28.74 -46.22
N GLY A 19 -13.07 27.60 -46.21
CA GLY A 19 -12.22 27.18 -47.33
C GLY A 19 -12.99 26.90 -48.63
N LEU A 20 -14.21 26.36 -48.54
CA LEU A 20 -15.12 26.12 -49.69
C LEU A 20 -15.65 27.38 -50.35
N LEU A 21 -15.81 28.46 -49.59
CA LEU A 21 -16.41 29.67 -50.12
C LEU A 21 -15.38 30.62 -50.78
N PHE A 22 -14.08 30.47 -50.52
CA PHE A 22 -13.11 31.54 -50.81
C PHE A 22 -11.83 31.15 -51.56
N SER A 23 -11.56 29.88 -51.91
CA SER A 23 -10.24 29.50 -52.46
C SER A 23 -10.25 28.93 -53.88
N ASP A 24 -9.21 29.31 -54.64
CA ASP A 24 -8.79 28.68 -55.89
C ASP A 24 -8.31 27.23 -55.61
N LEU A 25 -8.41 26.32 -56.60
CA LEU A 25 -8.09 24.88 -56.45
C LEU A 25 -6.67 24.61 -55.90
N LEU A 26 -5.72 25.53 -56.13
CA LEU A 26 -4.33 25.43 -55.66
C LEU A 26 -4.15 25.78 -54.17
N GLU A 27 -5.07 26.54 -53.59
CA GLU A 27 -5.08 26.87 -52.16
C GLU A 27 -5.73 25.76 -51.32
N TRP A 28 -6.61 24.97 -51.95
CA TRP A 28 -7.19 23.76 -51.37
C TRP A 28 -6.15 22.71 -51.00
N GLU A 29 -5.16 22.46 -51.88
CA GLU A 29 -4.07 21.52 -51.59
C GLU A 29 -3.22 21.97 -50.39
N LYS A 30 -2.96 23.28 -50.26
CA LYS A 30 -2.22 23.85 -49.12
C LYS A 30 -3.01 23.75 -47.82
N PHE A 31 -4.32 24.00 -47.87
CA PHE A 31 -5.21 23.89 -46.72
C PHE A 31 -5.36 22.44 -46.25
N ILE A 32 -5.60 21.50 -47.17
CA ILE A 32 -5.66 20.06 -46.86
C ILE A 32 -4.31 19.58 -46.31
N GLY A 33 -3.19 20.03 -46.88
CA GLY A 33 -1.85 19.74 -46.35
C GLY A 33 -1.68 20.24 -44.91
N ALA A 34 -2.07 21.48 -44.60
CA ALA A 34 -2.00 22.05 -43.26
C ALA A 34 -2.91 21.31 -42.25
N ILE A 35 -4.11 20.89 -42.67
CA ILE A 35 -4.99 20.05 -41.85
C ILE A 35 -4.37 18.67 -41.62
N ALA A 36 -3.85 18.03 -42.66
CA ALA A 36 -3.23 16.71 -42.56
C ALA A 36 -2.02 16.74 -41.61
N ILE A 37 -1.19 17.78 -41.67
CA ILE A 37 -0.08 18.00 -40.73
C ILE A 37 -0.60 18.20 -39.30
N SER A 38 -1.62 19.02 -39.11
CA SER A 38 -2.19 19.32 -37.78
C SER A 38 -2.85 18.10 -37.14
N VAL A 39 -3.62 17.32 -37.91
CA VAL A 39 -4.24 16.06 -37.47
C VAL A 39 -3.15 15.02 -37.19
N SER A 40 -2.12 14.92 -38.03
CA SER A 40 -1.00 14.00 -37.80
C SER A 40 -0.23 14.35 -36.53
N ALA A 41 0.04 15.63 -36.29
CA ALA A 41 0.67 16.10 -35.06
C ALA A 41 -0.20 15.83 -33.81
N LEU A 42 -1.52 16.01 -33.93
CA LEU A 42 -2.47 15.70 -32.86
C LEU A 42 -2.48 14.19 -32.56
N CYS A 43 -2.59 13.35 -33.60
CA CYS A 43 -2.53 11.89 -33.49
C CYS A 43 -1.20 11.42 -32.87
N ALA A 44 -0.07 11.95 -33.33
CA ALA A 44 1.24 11.65 -32.77
C ALA A 44 1.33 12.04 -31.29
N THR A 45 0.80 13.20 -30.91
CA THR A 45 0.76 13.65 -29.51
C THR A 45 -0.13 12.76 -28.64
N VAL A 46 -1.29 12.33 -29.16
CA VAL A 46 -2.18 11.39 -28.48
C VAL A 46 -1.52 10.04 -28.27
N ILE A 47 -0.87 9.49 -29.31
CA ILE A 47 -0.13 8.22 -29.24
C ILE A 47 1.05 8.34 -28.25
N ALA A 48 1.84 9.41 -28.32
CA ALA A 48 2.94 9.66 -27.40
C ALA A 48 2.44 9.74 -25.95
N THR A 49 1.34 10.45 -25.71
CA THR A 49 0.72 10.55 -24.39
C THR A 49 0.22 9.18 -23.89
N ALA A 50 -0.39 8.38 -24.77
CA ALA A 50 -0.83 7.02 -24.43
C ALA A 50 0.36 6.13 -24.07
N ASN A 51 1.45 6.19 -24.85
CA ASN A 51 2.68 5.44 -24.59
C ASN A 51 3.33 5.85 -23.27
N ILE A 52 3.38 7.14 -22.95
CA ILE A 52 3.89 7.63 -21.65
C ILE A 52 3.04 7.10 -20.50
N LYS A 53 1.71 7.15 -20.63
CA LYS A 53 0.80 6.60 -19.60
C LYS A 53 0.98 5.09 -19.43
N GLN A 54 1.11 4.35 -20.53
CA GLN A 54 1.33 2.91 -20.51
C GLN A 54 2.69 2.56 -19.89
N SER A 55 3.74 3.30 -20.25
CA SER A 55 5.08 3.13 -19.69
C SER A 55 5.09 3.37 -18.17
N ARG A 56 4.48 4.45 -17.70
CA ARG A 56 4.32 4.72 -16.25
C ARG A 56 3.55 3.59 -15.55
N LYS A 57 2.44 3.14 -16.14
CA LYS A 57 1.67 2.01 -15.58
C LYS A 57 2.52 0.74 -15.48
N HIS A 58 3.29 0.41 -16.53
CA HIS A 58 4.16 -0.75 -16.52
C HIS A 58 5.26 -0.64 -15.45
N GLU A 59 5.83 0.55 -15.29
CA GLU A 59 6.82 0.82 -14.25
C GLU A 59 6.23 0.67 -12.84
N THR A 60 5.05 1.23 -12.56
CA THR A 60 4.35 1.04 -11.29
C THR A 60 4.08 -0.44 -11.02
N ILE A 61 3.58 -1.19 -12.00
CA ILE A 61 3.34 -2.63 -11.86
C ILE A 61 4.64 -3.37 -11.54
N LYS A 62 5.72 -3.10 -12.28
CA LYS A 62 7.02 -3.71 -12.05
C LYS A 62 7.53 -3.44 -10.63
N ARG A 63 7.57 -2.18 -10.22
CA ARG A 63 8.00 -1.79 -8.86
C ARG A 63 7.14 -2.44 -7.78
N THR A 64 5.84 -2.55 -8.02
CA THR A 64 4.91 -3.20 -7.09
C THR A 64 5.21 -4.69 -6.96
N MET A 65 5.42 -5.39 -8.08
CA MET A 65 5.79 -6.80 -8.07
C MET A 65 7.15 -7.04 -7.41
N ASP A 66 8.13 -6.17 -7.65
CA ASP A 66 9.43 -6.24 -6.99
C ASP A 66 9.28 -6.07 -5.46
N ALA A 67 8.44 -5.14 -5.01
CA ALA A 67 8.13 -4.95 -3.60
C ALA A 67 7.39 -6.17 -3.00
N ILE A 68 6.44 -6.76 -3.71
CA ILE A 68 5.75 -8.00 -3.28
C ILE A 68 6.74 -9.17 -3.19
N ASN A 69 7.65 -9.30 -4.15
CA ASN A 69 8.62 -10.39 -4.21
C ASN A 69 9.71 -10.27 -3.14
N ASN A 70 10.03 -9.05 -2.69
CA ASN A 70 10.94 -8.79 -1.58
C ASN A 70 10.32 -9.03 -0.18
N LYS A 71 9.27 -9.85 -0.09
CA LYS A 71 8.69 -10.27 1.19
C LYS A 71 9.75 -10.99 2.05
N PRO A 72 9.79 -10.75 3.37
CA PRO A 72 10.67 -11.50 4.25
C PRO A 72 10.41 -13.01 4.16
N GLN A 73 11.44 -13.81 4.42
CA GLN A 73 11.34 -15.25 4.29
C GLN A 73 10.36 -15.81 5.33
N GLN A 74 9.42 -16.65 4.88
CA GLN A 74 8.59 -17.42 5.79
C GLN A 74 9.42 -18.58 6.32
N SER A 75 9.69 -18.58 7.62
CA SER A 75 10.47 -19.60 8.30
C SER A 75 9.64 -20.30 9.36
N LYS A 76 10.12 -21.47 9.84
CA LYS A 76 9.46 -22.20 10.93
C LYS A 76 9.45 -21.38 12.22
N GLU A 77 10.52 -20.64 12.46
CA GLU A 77 10.70 -19.74 13.60
C GLU A 77 9.66 -18.61 13.60
N LEU A 78 9.33 -18.07 12.42
CA LEU A 78 8.25 -17.09 12.29
C LEU A 78 6.90 -17.69 12.72
N GLY A 79 6.59 -18.91 12.27
CA GLY A 79 5.37 -19.62 12.67
C GLY A 79 5.27 -19.80 14.18
N VAL A 80 6.34 -20.29 14.80
CA VAL A 80 6.45 -20.45 16.25
C VAL A 80 6.29 -19.11 16.98
N LEU A 81 6.93 -18.05 16.49
CA LEU A 81 6.83 -16.72 17.08
C LEU A 81 5.40 -16.17 17.01
N ARG A 82 4.72 -16.28 15.86
CA ARG A 82 3.33 -15.82 15.70
C ARG A 82 2.40 -16.51 16.69
N ASN A 83 2.53 -17.82 16.79
CA ASN A 83 1.78 -18.65 17.71
C ASN A 83 2.04 -18.27 19.17
N ARG A 84 3.30 -18.07 19.53
CA ARG A 84 3.71 -17.65 20.87
C ARG A 84 3.21 -16.25 21.22
N MET A 85 3.31 -15.30 20.30
CA MET A 85 2.82 -13.94 20.51
C MET A 85 1.31 -13.93 20.71
N ASN A 86 0.57 -14.67 19.89
CA ASN A 86 -0.86 -14.86 20.07
C ASN A 86 -1.18 -15.43 21.47
N SER A 87 -0.46 -16.46 21.92
CA SER A 87 -0.60 -17.01 23.29
C SER A 87 -0.31 -15.96 24.37
N ILE A 88 0.71 -15.11 24.19
CA ILE A 88 1.05 -14.04 25.14
C ILE A 88 -0.05 -12.97 25.18
N ILE A 89 -0.58 -12.56 24.02
CA ILE A 89 -1.69 -11.61 23.91
C ILE A 89 -2.92 -12.18 24.65
N CYS A 90 -3.29 -13.45 24.39
CA CYS A 90 -4.34 -14.21 25.07
C CYS A 90 -4.18 -14.22 26.59
N LYS A 91 -3.06 -14.74 27.10
CA LYS A 91 -2.81 -14.89 28.54
C LYS A 91 -2.69 -13.56 29.28
N SER A 92 -2.30 -12.49 28.57
CA SER A 92 -2.14 -11.16 29.16
C SER A 92 -3.36 -10.28 28.95
N GLU A 93 -4.39 -10.75 28.23
CA GLU A 93 -5.62 -10.03 27.87
C GLU A 93 -5.33 -8.65 27.27
N LEU A 94 -4.33 -8.59 26.39
CA LEU A 94 -3.75 -7.31 25.97
C LEU A 94 -4.72 -6.45 25.13
N TRP A 95 -5.73 -7.06 24.50
CA TRP A 95 -6.76 -6.34 23.75
C TRP A 95 -7.62 -5.43 24.63
N ASP A 96 -7.81 -5.80 25.90
CA ASP A 96 -8.66 -5.10 26.87
C ASP A 96 -7.87 -4.12 27.75
N LYS A 97 -6.55 -4.06 27.58
CA LYS A 97 -5.65 -3.21 28.38
C LYS A 97 -5.28 -1.93 27.66
N PRO A 98 -4.99 -0.84 28.40
CA PRO A 98 -4.46 0.36 27.77
C PRO A 98 -3.07 0.09 27.18
N LEU A 99 -2.74 0.75 26.06
CA LEU A 99 -1.48 0.55 25.34
C LEU A 99 -0.38 1.41 25.98
N THR A 100 0.04 1.04 27.17
CA THR A 100 1.06 1.75 27.96
C THR A 100 2.32 0.91 28.12
N HIS A 101 3.42 1.56 28.51
CA HIS A 101 4.69 0.88 28.82
C HIS A 101 4.50 -0.24 29.85
N GLU A 102 3.70 0.02 30.89
CA GLU A 102 3.42 -0.92 31.99
C GLU A 102 2.83 -2.25 31.52
N HIS A 103 1.96 -2.23 30.52
CA HIS A 103 1.31 -3.45 30.02
C HIS A 103 2.07 -4.11 28.87
N LEU A 104 2.78 -3.33 28.05
CA LEU A 104 3.52 -3.86 26.90
C LEU A 104 4.91 -4.37 27.29
N ALA A 105 5.64 -3.73 28.20
CA ALA A 105 6.98 -4.15 28.56
C ALA A 105 7.06 -5.61 29.10
N PRO A 106 6.13 -6.07 29.97
CA PRO A 106 6.12 -7.47 30.42
C PRO A 106 5.80 -8.48 29.31
N VAL A 107 5.05 -8.06 28.29
CA VAL A 107 4.76 -8.89 27.10
C VAL A 107 6.01 -9.04 26.25
N ILE A 108 6.71 -7.94 25.99
CA ILE A 108 7.94 -7.94 25.20
C ILE A 108 9.08 -8.67 25.92
N ALA A 109 9.18 -8.57 27.24
CA ALA A 109 10.18 -9.28 28.04
C ALA A 109 10.08 -10.81 27.95
N LYS A 110 8.92 -11.36 27.54
CA LYS A 110 8.74 -12.80 27.32
C LYS A 110 9.35 -13.29 26.00
N LEU A 111 9.71 -12.39 25.08
CA LEU A 111 10.32 -12.76 23.79
C LEU A 111 11.73 -13.32 23.98
N LYS A 112 12.10 -14.31 23.18
CA LYS A 112 13.48 -14.83 23.08
C LYS A 112 14.33 -13.86 22.26
N LEU A 113 15.64 -13.94 22.45
CA LEU A 113 16.62 -13.20 21.65
C LEU A 113 16.40 -13.50 20.16
N GLY A 114 16.32 -12.46 19.33
CA GLY A 114 16.12 -12.56 17.88
C GLY A 114 14.66 -12.60 17.42
N GLU A 115 13.70 -12.97 18.27
CA GLU A 115 12.27 -12.98 17.89
C GLU A 115 11.77 -11.56 17.55
N SER A 116 12.22 -10.55 18.30
CA SER A 116 11.90 -9.15 18.00
C SER A 116 12.44 -8.67 16.66
N ILE A 117 13.55 -9.26 16.19
CA ILE A 117 14.17 -8.91 14.90
C ILE A 117 13.27 -9.43 13.77
N LEU A 118 12.88 -10.70 13.84
CA LEU A 118 11.97 -11.31 12.85
C LEU A 118 10.64 -10.55 12.75
N ALA A 119 10.03 -10.20 13.88
CA ALA A 119 8.79 -9.42 13.87
C ALA A 119 8.99 -8.02 13.25
N ARG A 120 10.12 -7.35 13.56
CA ARG A 120 10.45 -6.03 13.01
C ARG A 120 10.66 -6.06 11.50
N GLU A 121 11.28 -7.10 10.96
CA GLU A 121 11.44 -7.26 9.50
C GLU A 121 10.09 -7.27 8.79
N TRP A 122 9.13 -8.03 9.32
CA TRP A 122 7.77 -8.08 8.79
C TRP A 122 7.00 -6.77 8.97
N LEU A 123 7.11 -6.12 10.13
CA LEU A 123 6.48 -4.83 10.38
C LEU A 123 7.05 -3.73 9.48
N MET A 124 8.36 -3.71 9.25
CA MET A 124 9.02 -2.78 8.35
C MET A 124 8.67 -3.04 6.89
N TYR A 125 8.56 -4.31 6.49
CA TYR A 125 8.08 -4.68 5.16
C TYR A 125 6.67 -4.11 4.91
N LEU A 126 5.73 -4.32 5.84
CA LEU A 126 4.38 -3.76 5.73
C LEU A 126 4.37 -2.24 5.72
N LYS A 127 5.18 -1.60 6.58
CA LYS A 127 5.32 -0.14 6.62
C LYS A 127 5.78 0.42 5.27
N ASN A 128 6.81 -0.18 4.67
CA ASN A 128 7.34 0.26 3.39
C ASN A 128 6.33 0.07 2.25
N LEU A 129 5.57 -1.02 2.27
CA LEU A 129 4.46 -1.23 1.33
C LEU A 129 3.38 -0.17 1.49
N ALA A 130 2.93 0.08 2.73
CA ALA A 130 1.87 1.02 3.03
C ALA A 130 2.27 2.45 2.62
N ILE A 131 3.50 2.87 2.94
CA ILE A 131 4.06 4.16 2.51
C ILE A 131 4.14 4.25 0.99
N GLY A 132 4.58 3.19 0.31
CA GLY A 132 4.67 3.19 -1.15
C GLY A 132 3.30 3.25 -1.84
N VAL A 133 2.27 2.65 -1.25
CA VAL A 133 0.88 2.81 -1.70
C VAL A 133 0.40 4.25 -1.51
N ASP A 134 0.56 4.82 -0.31
CA ASP A 134 0.12 6.19 -0.02
C ASP A 134 0.85 7.23 -0.87
N ALA A 135 2.12 6.99 -1.21
CA ALA A 135 2.91 7.83 -2.11
C ALA A 135 2.59 7.63 -3.61
N GLY A 136 1.70 6.69 -3.97
CA GLY A 136 1.38 6.36 -5.36
C GLY A 136 2.52 5.69 -6.14
N LEU A 137 3.52 5.13 -5.43
CA LEU A 137 4.64 4.39 -6.00
C LEU A 137 4.24 2.96 -6.36
N TYR A 138 3.28 2.39 -5.62
CA TYR A 138 2.80 1.03 -5.79
C TYR A 138 1.31 0.99 -6.14
N ASP A 139 0.92 -0.06 -6.86
CA ASP A 139 -0.46 -0.37 -7.17
C ASP A 139 -1.12 -1.08 -5.98
N LYS A 140 -2.07 -0.40 -5.35
CA LYS A 140 -2.80 -0.90 -4.17
C LYS A 140 -3.57 -2.18 -4.47
N GLU A 141 -4.29 -2.21 -5.60
CA GLU A 141 -5.14 -3.36 -5.96
C GLU A 141 -4.28 -4.59 -6.18
N LEU A 142 -3.12 -4.42 -6.84
CA LEU A 142 -2.19 -5.50 -7.07
C LEU A 142 -1.62 -6.06 -5.76
N ILE A 143 -1.27 -5.19 -4.81
CA ILE A 143 -0.78 -5.60 -3.48
C ILE A 143 -1.85 -6.39 -2.73
N GLU A 144 -3.09 -5.88 -2.68
CA GLU A 144 -4.18 -6.52 -1.94
C GLU A 144 -4.55 -7.88 -2.55
N GLN A 145 -4.50 -8.03 -3.88
CA GLN A 145 -4.70 -9.29 -4.57
C GLN A 145 -3.62 -10.34 -4.28
N HIS A 146 -2.34 -9.93 -4.21
CA HIS A 146 -1.22 -10.86 -4.03
C HIS A 146 -0.95 -11.21 -2.57
N LEU A 147 -1.12 -10.25 -1.66
CA LEU A 147 -0.85 -10.45 -0.24
C LEU A 147 -2.08 -10.96 0.52
N GLY A 148 -3.29 -10.72 0.01
CA GLY A 148 -4.53 -11.13 0.65
C GLY A 148 -4.60 -10.67 2.11
N TYR A 149 -4.76 -11.62 3.03
CA TYR A 149 -4.86 -11.36 4.48
C TYR A 149 -3.52 -11.23 5.20
N LEU A 150 -2.38 -11.26 4.49
CA LEU A 150 -1.06 -11.16 5.11
C LEU A 150 -0.87 -9.89 5.98
N PRO A 151 -1.22 -8.67 5.52
CA PRO A 151 -1.05 -7.48 6.34
C PRO A 151 -1.86 -7.55 7.65
N LEU A 152 -3.11 -8.02 7.57
CA LEU A 152 -3.99 -8.25 8.72
C LEU A 152 -3.38 -9.25 9.70
N ASN A 153 -2.88 -10.38 9.20
CA ASN A 153 -2.30 -11.44 10.02
C ASN A 153 -1.02 -10.99 10.74
N VAL A 154 -0.10 -10.36 10.01
CA VAL A 154 1.16 -9.86 10.57
C VAL A 154 0.89 -8.75 11.60
N TRP A 155 -0.03 -7.83 11.32
CA TRP A 155 -0.40 -6.78 12.27
C TRP A 155 -1.05 -7.36 13.53
N ARG A 156 -2.03 -8.26 13.37
CA ARG A 156 -2.69 -8.95 14.50
C ARG A 156 -1.68 -9.63 15.41
N ASP A 157 -0.68 -10.28 14.82
CA ASP A 157 0.27 -11.07 15.58
C ASP A 157 1.40 -10.20 16.17
N PHE A 158 1.78 -9.06 15.57
CA PHE A 158 2.95 -8.27 15.99
C PHE A 158 2.71 -6.82 16.42
N TRP A 159 1.46 -6.35 16.44
CA TRP A 159 1.14 -5.00 16.93
C TRP A 159 1.71 -4.68 18.33
N PRO A 160 1.83 -5.62 19.31
CA PRO A 160 2.38 -5.27 20.62
C PRO A 160 3.85 -4.83 20.53
N ILE A 161 4.61 -5.42 19.60
CA ILE A 161 6.02 -5.07 19.34
C ILE A 161 6.09 -3.67 18.71
N ALA A 162 5.23 -3.39 17.73
CA ALA A 162 5.15 -2.08 17.09
C ALA A 162 4.81 -0.97 18.11
N LYS A 163 3.76 -1.17 18.92
CA LYS A 163 3.34 -0.21 19.93
C LYS A 163 4.35 -0.03 21.05
N HIS A 164 5.02 -1.09 21.48
CA HIS A 164 6.12 -0.96 22.43
C HIS A 164 7.27 -0.11 21.86
N GLN A 165 7.63 -0.28 20.58
CA GLN A 165 8.66 0.53 19.94
C GLN A 165 8.27 2.01 19.84
N GLU A 166 7.03 2.31 19.46
CA GLU A 166 6.49 3.67 19.44
C GLU A 166 6.59 4.36 20.81
N ILE A 167 6.27 3.63 21.89
CA ILE A 167 6.39 4.12 23.26
C ILE A 167 7.86 4.35 23.64
N GLN A 168 8.76 3.43 23.31
CA GLN A 168 10.20 3.59 23.60
C GLN A 168 10.78 4.81 22.89
N LEU A 169 10.38 5.07 21.64
CA LEU A 169 10.79 6.26 20.90
C LEU A 169 10.23 7.54 21.52
N ALA A 170 8.99 7.52 22.00
CA ALA A 170 8.40 8.65 22.71
C ALA A 170 9.13 8.96 24.04
N ILE A 171 9.47 7.92 24.81
CA ILE A 171 10.25 8.03 26.05
C ILE A 171 11.66 8.59 25.75
N ALA A 172 12.34 8.05 24.74
CA ALA A 172 13.70 8.49 24.38
C ALA A 172 13.76 9.95 23.91
N ASN A 173 12.68 10.47 23.35
CA ASN A 173 12.57 11.84 22.87
C ASN A 173 11.91 12.80 23.89
N ASP A 174 11.83 12.39 25.17
CA ASP A 174 11.30 13.18 26.29
C ASP A 174 9.86 13.69 26.09
N THR A 175 9.08 12.95 25.29
CA THR A 175 7.64 13.20 25.08
C THR A 175 6.83 12.24 25.95
N PHE A 176 6.93 12.41 27.27
CA PHE A 176 6.45 11.48 28.30
C PHE A 176 4.92 11.21 28.31
N HIS A 177 4.12 11.89 27.49
CA HIS A 177 2.66 11.84 27.56
C HIS A 177 1.93 11.74 26.21
N SER A 178 2.64 11.48 25.11
CA SER A 178 1.98 11.34 23.81
C SER A 178 2.53 10.16 23.02
N CYS A 179 1.64 9.32 22.49
CA CYS A 179 1.87 8.60 21.23
C CYS A 179 2.07 9.60 20.06
N ALA A 180 3.00 10.54 20.19
CA ALA A 180 3.38 11.46 19.12
C ALA A 180 4.16 10.69 18.04
N TYR A 181 4.94 9.69 18.46
CA TYR A 181 5.58 8.76 17.53
C TYR A 181 4.61 7.63 17.19
N LYS A 182 3.96 7.75 16.04
CA LYS A 182 3.17 6.68 15.45
C LYS A 182 3.86 6.14 14.21
N GLU A 183 5.03 5.53 14.42
CA GLU A 183 5.87 5.01 13.36
C GLU A 183 5.11 4.05 12.42
N TYR A 184 4.13 3.31 12.95
CA TYR A 184 3.35 2.33 12.24
C TYR A 184 1.89 2.77 12.00
N GLU A 185 1.56 4.06 12.15
CA GLU A 185 0.21 4.60 11.90
C GLU A 185 -0.29 4.27 10.49
N VAL A 186 0.60 4.34 9.50
CA VAL A 186 0.28 4.03 8.10
C VAL A 186 -0.14 2.57 7.95
N VAL A 187 0.53 1.66 8.66
CA VAL A 187 0.19 0.23 8.68
C VAL A 187 -1.13 0.02 9.40
N GLU A 188 -1.30 0.63 10.57
CA GLU A 188 -2.53 0.56 11.36
C GLU A 188 -3.74 1.03 10.53
N ASN A 189 -3.66 2.20 9.90
CA ASN A 189 -4.70 2.73 9.03
C ASN A 189 -4.99 1.83 7.84
N TRP A 190 -3.95 1.26 7.21
CA TRP A 190 -4.13 0.33 6.10
C TRP A 190 -4.87 -0.93 6.55
N VAL A 191 -4.44 -1.52 7.67
CA VAL A 191 -5.03 -2.75 8.22
C VAL A 191 -6.47 -2.50 8.71
N THR A 192 -6.75 -1.37 9.36
CA THR A 192 -8.11 -0.98 9.75
C THR A 192 -9.02 -0.84 8.52
N LYS A 193 -8.53 -0.28 7.41
CA LYS A 193 -9.28 -0.24 6.14
C LYS A 193 -9.57 -1.64 5.60
N LEU A 194 -8.58 -2.54 5.64
CA LEU A 194 -8.76 -3.95 5.25
C LEU A 194 -9.74 -4.70 6.16
N ALA A 195 -9.83 -4.31 7.43
CA ALA A 195 -10.77 -4.86 8.42
C ALA A 195 -12.14 -4.15 8.45
N ASN A 196 -12.51 -3.44 7.38
CA ASN A 196 -13.77 -2.70 7.28
C ASN A 196 -14.01 -1.69 8.44
N GLY A 197 -12.95 -1.00 8.88
CA GLY A 197 -13.02 -0.02 9.96
C GLY A 197 -12.84 -0.60 11.36
N THR A 198 -12.60 -1.91 11.48
CA THR A 198 -12.45 -2.56 12.79
C THR A 198 -11.02 -2.48 13.29
N ASP A 199 -10.84 -2.05 14.54
CA ASP A 199 -9.54 -2.09 15.21
C ASP A 199 -9.23 -3.50 15.71
N ILE A 200 -8.39 -4.22 14.97
CA ILE A 200 -8.01 -5.60 15.29
C ILE A 200 -7.12 -5.72 16.53
N THR A 201 -6.52 -4.62 17.02
CA THR A 201 -5.73 -4.63 18.26
C THR A 201 -6.62 -4.74 19.50
N ARG A 202 -7.91 -4.38 19.35
CA ARG A 202 -8.95 -4.43 20.39
C ARG A 202 -9.84 -5.66 20.30
N GLN A 203 -9.47 -6.61 19.45
CA GLN A 203 -10.18 -7.88 19.34
C GLN A 203 -9.44 -8.98 20.08
N LYS A 204 -10.19 -9.78 20.83
CA LYS A 204 -9.67 -11.02 21.38
C LYS A 204 -9.24 -11.94 20.22
N PRO A 205 -7.99 -12.45 20.22
CA PRO A 205 -7.57 -13.40 19.19
C PRO A 205 -8.45 -14.66 19.20
N ALA A 206 -8.83 -15.15 18.02
CA ALA A 206 -9.80 -16.23 17.86
C ALA A 206 -9.29 -17.62 18.31
N LYS A 207 -7.96 -17.80 18.42
CA LYS A 207 -7.35 -19.06 18.87
C LYS A 207 -6.38 -18.80 20.01
N GLU A 208 -6.61 -19.45 21.14
CA GLU A 208 -5.60 -19.61 22.17
C GLU A 208 -4.63 -20.69 21.71
N TYR A 209 -3.40 -20.30 21.40
CA TYR A 209 -2.39 -21.25 20.92
C TYR A 209 -1.90 -22.11 22.09
N ASN A 210 -2.07 -23.44 21.95
CA ASN A 210 -1.52 -24.44 22.86
C ASN A 210 -0.20 -24.99 22.30
N GLU A 211 0.85 -24.97 23.12
CA GLU A 211 2.20 -25.42 22.76
C GLU A 211 2.27 -26.90 22.32
N ILE A 212 1.26 -27.70 22.70
CA ILE A 212 1.12 -29.13 22.37
C ILE A 212 0.83 -29.34 20.87
N ASP A 213 0.14 -28.40 20.21
CA ASP A 213 -0.26 -28.54 18.80
C ASP A 213 0.96 -28.56 17.85
N HIS A 214 2.06 -27.89 18.23
CA HIS A 214 3.30 -27.87 17.43
C HIS A 214 4.15 -29.14 17.56
N LEU A 215 3.96 -29.94 18.61
CA LEU A 215 4.64 -31.22 18.78
C LEU A 215 3.95 -32.33 17.97
N LEU A 216 2.64 -32.22 17.75
CA LEU A 216 1.85 -33.18 16.96
C LEU A 216 1.98 -32.97 15.45
N GLU A 217 2.29 -31.76 14.98
CA GLU A 217 2.60 -31.51 13.55
C GLU A 217 4.05 -31.86 13.17
N ALA A 218 4.90 -32.18 14.15
CA ALA A 218 6.31 -32.54 13.95
C ALA A 218 6.60 -34.04 14.16
N SER A 219 5.57 -34.84 14.48
CA SER A 219 5.59 -36.30 14.66
C SER A 219 4.86 -37.01 13.53
#